data_AF-L0DSF1-F1
#
_entry.id   AF-L0DSF1-F1
#
_cell.length_a   1.000
_cell.length_b   1.000
_cell.length_c   1.000
_cell.angle_alpha   90.00
_cell.angle_beta   90.00
_cell.angle_gamma   90.00
#
_symmetry.space_group_name_H-M   'P 1'
#
loop_
_entity.id
_entity.type
_entity.pdbx_description
1 polymer ?
#
loop_
_entity_poly.entity_id
_entity_poly.type
_entity_poly.pdbx_seq_one_letter_code
_entity_poly.pdbx_strand_id
1 'polypeptide(L)'
;MRLSRLHTLMLALTLGGWIATTTEASPISQPLQYGTTGFLGGASGPISFTGNTGSVLTPGVINLGTLKIASLPEGTTQVINAVPFSLDVAFPGPGGMFPWSHVSVTGVLNGTITGNGFSDVLLAFTSITQSGDTPLPFTLSNFQMIGPVQLAPQGINGGSTQLFAYVGPLLGQEVPEPSTLAIFAIGLAGVGLARRNRKALSR
;
A
#
# COMPACT_ATOMS: atom_id res chain seq x y z
N MET A 1 3.04 -56.66 41.37
CA MET A 1 2.34 -55.36 41.37
C MET A 1 3.12 -54.34 40.53
N ARG A 2 2.75 -54.20 39.25
CA ARG A 2 3.31 -53.21 38.30
C ARG A 2 2.15 -52.71 37.44
N LEU A 3 1.45 -51.66 37.89
CA LEU A 3 0.24 -51.16 37.20
C LEU A 3 0.10 -49.62 37.21
N SER A 4 1.16 -48.87 37.47
CA SER A 4 1.10 -47.40 37.58
C SER A 4 1.77 -46.61 36.45
N ARG A 5 2.38 -47.27 35.45
CA ARG A 5 3.19 -46.58 34.42
C ARG A 5 2.51 -46.37 33.06
N LEU A 6 1.32 -46.94 32.85
CA LEU A 6 0.61 -46.86 31.57
C LEU A 6 -0.33 -45.64 31.45
N HIS A 7 -0.80 -45.09 32.57
CA HIS A 7 -1.75 -43.97 32.57
C HIS A 7 -1.10 -42.60 32.32
N THR A 8 0.20 -42.44 32.62
CA THR A 8 0.93 -41.19 32.40
C THR A 8 1.32 -40.94 30.95
N LEU A 9 1.35 -41.98 30.11
CA LEU A 9 1.73 -41.86 28.71
C LEU A 9 0.56 -41.40 27.82
N MET A 10 -0.69 -41.71 28.19
CA MET A 10 -1.87 -41.28 27.43
C MET A 10 -2.23 -39.81 27.63
N LEU A 11 -1.93 -39.20 28.78
CA LEU A 11 -2.19 -37.78 29.00
C LEU A 11 -1.22 -36.86 28.22
N ALA A 12 -0.03 -37.36 27.88
CA ALA A 12 0.97 -36.60 27.12
C ALA A 12 0.63 -36.52 25.62
N LEU A 13 -0.09 -37.52 25.08
CA LEU A 13 -0.43 -37.58 23.65
C LEU A 13 -1.67 -36.75 23.28
N THR A 14 -2.58 -36.47 24.22
CA THR A 14 -3.76 -35.61 23.97
C THR A 14 -3.45 -34.12 24.05
N LEU A 15 -2.39 -33.71 24.78
CA LEU A 15 -1.93 -32.32 24.82
C LEU A 15 -1.04 -31.91 23.65
N GLY A 16 -0.47 -32.88 22.90
CA GLY A 16 0.37 -32.61 21.72
C GLY A 16 -0.41 -32.31 20.43
N GLY A 17 -1.70 -32.64 20.38
CA GLY A 17 -2.54 -32.49 19.17
C GLY A 17 -3.11 -31.10 18.93
N TRP A 18 -2.98 -30.18 19.89
CA TRP A 18 -3.55 -28.81 19.81
C TRP A 18 -2.52 -27.72 19.50
N ILE A 19 -1.28 -28.10 19.19
CA ILE A 19 -0.29 -27.21 18.58
C ILE A 19 -0.20 -27.58 17.09
N ALA A 20 -1.35 -27.54 16.40
CA ALA A 20 -1.32 -27.47 14.94
C ALA A 20 -0.75 -26.09 14.61
N THR A 21 0.55 -26.03 14.32
CA THR A 21 1.16 -24.86 13.69
C THR A 21 0.42 -24.67 12.38
N THR A 22 -0.45 -23.67 12.31
CA THR A 22 -0.99 -23.21 11.03
C THR A 22 0.18 -22.58 10.29
N THR A 23 0.88 -23.40 9.51
CA THR A 23 1.77 -22.92 8.46
C THR A 23 0.86 -22.29 7.43
N GLU A 24 0.50 -21.03 7.63
CA GLU A 24 -0.09 -20.22 6.57
C GLU A 24 0.99 -20.11 5.49
N ALA A 25 0.75 -20.76 4.36
CA ALA A 25 1.59 -20.56 3.18
C ALA A 25 1.57 -19.06 2.88
N SER A 26 2.75 -18.43 2.88
CA SER A 26 2.85 -17.04 2.44
C SER A 26 2.16 -16.93 1.09
N PRO A 27 1.14 -16.07 0.93
CA PRO A 27 0.45 -15.94 -0.34
C PRO A 27 1.48 -15.61 -1.41
N ILE A 28 1.46 -16.37 -2.52
CA ILE A 28 2.30 -16.08 -3.68
C ILE A 28 1.86 -14.70 -4.19
N SER A 29 2.67 -13.67 -3.93
CA SER A 29 2.42 -12.32 -4.43
C SER A 29 2.55 -12.32 -5.95
N GLN A 30 1.42 -12.48 -6.64
CA GLN A 30 1.38 -12.29 -8.08
C GLN A 30 1.61 -10.79 -8.39
N PRO A 31 2.37 -10.45 -9.45
CA PRO A 31 2.51 -9.07 -9.87
C PRO A 31 1.16 -8.46 -10.22
N LEU A 32 0.81 -7.37 -9.55
CA LEU A 32 -0.37 -6.58 -9.83
C LEU A 32 -0.04 -5.62 -10.98
N GLN A 33 -0.63 -5.87 -12.15
CA GLN A 33 -0.54 -4.96 -13.28
C GLN A 33 -1.48 -3.77 -13.09
N TYR A 34 -1.13 -2.62 -13.64
CA TYR A 34 -1.99 -1.43 -13.61
C TYR A 34 -1.73 -0.53 -14.82
N GLY A 35 -2.75 0.26 -15.16
CA GLY A 35 -2.68 1.36 -16.10
C GLY A 35 -3.37 2.58 -15.50
N THR A 36 -2.88 3.76 -15.84
CA THR A 36 -3.43 5.02 -15.33
C THR A 36 -3.73 5.97 -16.46
N THR A 37 -4.86 6.63 -16.35
CA THR A 37 -5.24 7.75 -17.20
C THR A 37 -5.73 8.89 -16.32
N GLY A 38 -5.83 10.09 -16.86
CA GLY A 38 -6.24 11.23 -16.05
C GLY A 38 -6.67 12.41 -16.88
N PHE A 39 -7.47 13.24 -16.24
CA PHE A 39 -8.04 14.45 -16.80
C PHE A 39 -7.85 15.60 -15.81
N LEU A 40 -7.44 16.75 -16.35
CA LEU A 40 -7.36 18.01 -15.64
C LEU A 40 -8.55 18.87 -16.10
N GLY A 41 -9.39 19.29 -15.17
CA GLY A 41 -10.47 20.23 -15.42
C GLY A 41 -9.91 21.54 -15.99
N GLY A 42 -10.67 22.19 -16.87
CA GLY A 42 -10.31 23.51 -17.39
C GLY A 42 -9.50 23.52 -18.69
N ALA A 43 -9.30 22.37 -19.36
CA ALA A 43 -9.01 22.12 -20.79
C ALA A 43 -7.97 22.97 -21.59
N SER A 44 -7.39 24.04 -21.06
CA SER A 44 -6.40 24.87 -21.78
C SER A 44 -5.36 25.48 -20.83
N GLY A 45 -4.99 24.75 -19.79
CA GLY A 45 -3.97 25.18 -18.83
C GLY A 45 -2.54 24.78 -19.25
N PRO A 46 -1.52 25.36 -18.61
CA PRO A 46 -0.13 24.96 -18.76
C PRO A 46 0.13 23.59 -18.12
N ILE A 47 -0.81 23.05 -17.36
CA ILE A 47 -0.66 21.77 -16.67
C ILE A 47 -1.21 20.66 -17.56
N SER A 48 -0.41 19.62 -17.79
CA SER A 48 -0.83 18.40 -18.48
C SER A 48 -0.49 17.17 -17.64
N PHE A 49 -1.27 16.11 -17.80
CA PHE A 49 -1.03 14.82 -17.16
C PHE A 49 -0.72 13.77 -18.21
N THR A 50 0.30 12.96 -17.96
CA THR A 50 0.61 11.76 -18.75
C THR A 50 0.52 10.56 -17.82
N GLY A 51 -0.43 9.67 -18.12
CA GLY A 51 -0.58 8.40 -17.41
C GLY A 51 0.61 7.47 -17.61
N ASN A 52 0.62 6.40 -16.83
CA ASN A 52 1.66 5.38 -16.81
C ASN A 52 1.04 3.98 -16.71
N THR A 53 1.80 2.97 -17.14
CA THR A 53 1.45 1.54 -17.00
C THR A 53 2.61 0.82 -16.32
N GLY A 54 2.31 -0.18 -15.50
CA GLY A 54 3.36 -0.95 -14.84
C GLY A 54 2.87 -2.19 -14.12
N SER A 55 3.76 -2.79 -13.35
CA SER A 55 3.44 -3.87 -12.42
C SER A 55 4.08 -3.60 -11.07
N VAL A 56 3.45 -4.08 -10.00
CA VAL A 56 3.93 -3.94 -8.63
C VAL A 56 3.70 -5.25 -7.86
N LEU A 57 4.59 -5.60 -6.95
CA LEU A 57 4.33 -6.64 -5.96
C LEU A 57 3.64 -5.98 -4.77
N THR A 58 2.53 -6.54 -4.30
CA THR A 58 1.83 -6.04 -3.11
C THR A 58 2.41 -6.68 -1.84
N PRO A 59 2.75 -5.90 -0.80
CA PRO A 59 2.66 -4.43 -0.73
C PRO A 59 3.74 -3.69 -1.54
N GLY A 60 3.39 -2.54 -2.14
CA GLY A 60 4.32 -1.77 -2.96
C GLY A 60 3.83 -0.41 -3.41
N VAL A 61 4.68 0.35 -4.11
CA VAL A 61 4.39 1.69 -4.63
C VAL A 61 4.16 1.61 -6.13
N ILE A 62 3.07 2.23 -6.60
CA ILE A 62 2.77 2.41 -8.02
C ILE A 62 3.05 3.84 -8.45
N ASN A 63 3.59 4.01 -9.65
CA ASN A 63 3.76 5.31 -10.29
C ASN A 63 2.53 5.59 -11.13
N LEU A 64 1.71 6.55 -10.70
CA LEU A 64 0.45 6.90 -11.33
C LEU A 64 0.61 7.73 -12.60
N GLY A 65 1.81 8.23 -12.88
CA GLY A 65 2.05 9.10 -14.03
C GLY A 65 2.77 10.37 -13.64
N THR A 66 2.83 11.30 -14.59
CA THR A 66 3.61 12.53 -14.49
C THR A 66 2.74 13.73 -14.83
N LEU A 67 2.73 14.71 -13.93
CA LEU A 67 2.22 16.05 -14.21
C LEU A 67 3.35 16.89 -14.78
N LYS A 68 3.08 17.60 -15.86
CA LYS A 68 4.01 18.52 -16.50
C LYS A 68 3.42 19.91 -16.51
N ILE A 69 4.24 20.90 -16.18
CA ILE A 69 3.88 22.31 -16.30
C ILE A 69 4.62 22.87 -17.50
N ALA A 70 3.88 23.39 -18.48
CA ALA A 70 4.43 24.10 -19.62
C ALA A 70 4.98 25.45 -19.19
N SER A 71 6.06 25.88 -19.84
CA SER A 71 6.65 27.18 -19.60
C SER A 71 5.70 28.31 -19.97
N LEU A 72 5.60 29.30 -19.08
CA LEU A 72 4.86 30.53 -19.36
C LEU A 72 5.83 31.62 -19.88
N PRO A 73 5.38 32.54 -20.75
CA PRO A 73 6.20 33.68 -21.16
C PRO A 73 6.62 34.54 -19.97
N GLU A 74 7.82 35.11 -20.01
CA GLU A 74 8.33 35.99 -18.95
C GLU A 74 7.35 37.13 -18.63
N GLY A 75 7.23 37.47 -17.34
CA GLY A 75 6.29 38.49 -16.86
C GLY A 75 4.82 38.06 -16.81
N THR A 76 4.46 36.87 -17.28
CA THR A 76 3.10 36.34 -17.14
C THR A 76 2.96 35.55 -15.83
N THR A 77 1.77 35.61 -15.23
CA THR A 77 1.41 34.81 -14.05
C THR A 77 0.04 34.23 -14.27
N GLN A 78 -0.09 32.93 -14.01
CA GLN A 78 -1.35 32.22 -14.06
C GLN A 78 -1.70 31.72 -12.67
N VAL A 79 -2.85 32.16 -12.18
CA VAL A 79 -3.42 31.68 -10.91
C VAL A 79 -4.28 30.45 -11.22
N ILE A 80 -4.00 29.37 -10.51
CA ILE A 80 -4.73 28.11 -10.54
C ILE A 80 -5.58 28.08 -9.26
N ASN A 81 -6.89 28.23 -9.39
CA ASN A 81 -7.80 28.25 -8.24
C ASN A 81 -8.81 27.12 -8.35
N ALA A 82 -8.68 26.15 -7.45
CA ALA A 82 -9.55 24.99 -7.30
C ALA A 82 -9.82 24.24 -8.61
N VAL A 83 -8.79 24.07 -9.46
CA VAL A 83 -8.93 23.35 -10.72
C VAL A 83 -9.10 21.86 -10.39
N PRO A 84 -10.24 21.23 -10.71
CA PRO A 84 -10.46 19.84 -10.36
C PRO A 84 -9.60 18.93 -11.25
N PHE A 85 -9.20 17.77 -10.73
CA PHE A 85 -8.60 16.71 -11.53
C PHE A 85 -9.19 15.35 -11.16
N SER A 86 -9.11 14.41 -12.10
CA SER A 86 -9.53 13.03 -11.91
C SER A 86 -8.50 12.10 -12.54
N LEU A 87 -8.05 11.10 -11.79
CA LEU A 87 -7.24 9.99 -12.28
C LEU A 87 -8.08 8.72 -12.24
N ASP A 88 -7.96 7.90 -13.27
CA ASP A 88 -8.52 6.56 -13.33
C ASP A 88 -7.38 5.56 -13.33
N VAL A 89 -7.34 4.70 -12.31
CA VAL A 89 -6.36 3.64 -12.16
C VAL A 89 -7.04 2.32 -12.45
N ALA A 90 -6.73 1.74 -13.59
CA ALA A 90 -7.28 0.46 -14.02
C ALA A 90 -6.35 -0.69 -13.64
N PHE A 91 -6.92 -1.74 -13.06
CA PHE A 91 -6.26 -3.00 -12.78
C PHE A 91 -6.91 -4.08 -13.65
N PRO A 92 -6.17 -4.68 -14.61
CA PRO A 92 -6.72 -5.73 -15.45
C PRO A 92 -7.01 -6.98 -14.62
N GLY A 93 -8.05 -7.71 -15.02
CA GLY A 93 -8.41 -8.98 -14.40
C GLY A 93 -7.36 -10.08 -14.68
N PRO A 94 -7.51 -11.26 -14.05
CA PRO A 94 -6.65 -12.41 -14.30
C PRO A 94 -6.54 -12.71 -15.79
N GLY A 95 -5.30 -12.84 -16.30
CA GLY A 95 -5.04 -13.08 -17.72
C GLY A 95 -5.20 -11.87 -18.64
N GLY A 96 -5.35 -10.65 -18.09
CA GLY A 96 -5.45 -9.43 -18.88
C GLY A 96 -6.81 -9.20 -19.54
N MET A 97 -7.80 -10.05 -19.23
CA MET A 97 -9.12 -9.98 -19.85
C MET A 97 -9.99 -8.90 -19.20
N PHE A 98 -10.88 -8.32 -20.01
CA PHE A 98 -11.95 -7.45 -19.54
C PHE A 98 -13.01 -8.26 -18.76
N PRO A 99 -13.75 -7.63 -17.82
CA PRO A 99 -13.70 -6.22 -17.45
C PRO A 99 -12.53 -5.87 -16.52
N TRP A 100 -12.06 -4.62 -16.58
CA TRP A 100 -11.03 -4.11 -15.66
C TRP A 100 -11.71 -3.59 -14.38
N SER A 101 -10.97 -3.60 -13.28
CA SER A 101 -11.38 -2.94 -12.04
C SER A 101 -10.75 -1.54 -12.00
N HIS A 102 -11.50 -0.55 -11.54
CA HIS A 102 -11.07 0.85 -11.62
C HIS A 102 -11.07 1.50 -10.24
N VAL A 103 -10.06 2.32 -9.98
CA VAL A 103 -10.03 3.24 -8.84
C VAL A 103 -10.00 4.66 -9.38
N SER A 104 -11.07 5.42 -9.10
CA SER A 104 -11.15 6.83 -9.39
C SER A 104 -10.58 7.63 -8.22
N VAL A 105 -9.55 8.42 -8.51
CA VAL A 105 -8.92 9.35 -7.57
C VAL A 105 -9.24 10.77 -8.04
N THR A 106 -9.90 11.55 -7.21
CA THR A 106 -10.18 12.96 -7.52
C THR A 106 -9.46 13.89 -6.57
N GLY A 107 -9.30 15.13 -7.01
CA GLY A 107 -8.68 16.17 -6.21
C GLY A 107 -8.78 17.55 -6.85
N VAL A 108 -8.03 18.48 -6.28
CA VAL A 108 -7.95 19.86 -6.74
C VAL A 108 -6.51 20.37 -6.81
N LEU A 109 -6.24 21.24 -7.76
CA LEU A 109 -5.01 22.00 -7.88
C LEU A 109 -5.24 23.45 -7.44
N ASN A 110 -4.31 23.97 -6.63
CA ASN A 110 -4.33 25.36 -6.16
C ASN A 110 -2.92 25.93 -6.16
N GLY A 111 -2.76 27.18 -6.61
CA GLY A 111 -1.50 27.91 -6.52
C GLY A 111 -1.31 28.83 -7.71
N THR A 112 -0.05 29.14 -8.02
CA THR A 112 0.35 30.08 -9.06
C THR A 112 1.53 29.53 -9.85
N ILE A 113 1.54 29.84 -11.14
CA ILE A 113 2.65 29.56 -12.05
C ILE A 113 3.08 30.91 -12.61
N THR A 114 4.37 31.20 -12.57
CA THR A 114 4.94 32.43 -13.14
C THR A 114 5.89 32.09 -14.29
N GLY A 115 5.97 32.96 -15.28
CA GLY A 115 6.87 32.82 -16.43
C GLY A 115 8.36 32.85 -16.08
N ASN A 116 8.70 33.25 -14.85
CA ASN A 116 10.08 33.25 -14.35
C ASN A 116 10.49 31.88 -13.77
N GLY A 117 9.73 30.82 -14.06
CA GLY A 117 10.04 29.45 -13.65
C GLY A 117 9.69 29.11 -12.19
N PHE A 118 8.88 29.92 -11.53
CA PHE A 118 8.35 29.62 -10.20
C PHE A 118 6.95 29.01 -10.28
N SER A 119 6.74 27.91 -9.55
CA SER A 119 5.45 27.25 -9.35
C SER A 119 5.30 26.88 -7.87
N ASP A 120 4.17 27.28 -7.27
CA ASP A 120 3.70 26.85 -5.96
C ASP A 120 2.38 26.07 -6.04
N VAL A 121 2.07 25.53 -7.23
CA VAL A 121 0.87 24.72 -7.42
C VAL A 121 0.94 23.48 -6.56
N LEU A 122 -0.01 23.39 -5.62
CA LEU A 122 -0.26 22.27 -4.74
C LEU A 122 -1.41 21.43 -5.30
N LEU A 123 -1.14 20.14 -5.47
CA LEU A 123 -2.14 19.14 -5.77
C LEU A 123 -2.59 18.48 -4.47
N ALA A 124 -3.91 18.49 -4.22
CA ALA A 124 -4.53 17.86 -3.06
C ALA A 124 -5.57 16.83 -3.50
N PHE A 125 -5.45 15.60 -3.00
CA PHE A 125 -6.42 14.52 -3.23
C PHE A 125 -7.64 14.70 -2.31
N THR A 126 -8.85 14.55 -2.85
CA THR A 126 -10.11 14.76 -2.12
C THR A 126 -10.90 13.47 -1.93
N SER A 127 -10.91 12.58 -2.92
CA SER A 127 -11.61 11.29 -2.82
C SER A 127 -10.90 10.18 -3.56
N ILE A 128 -11.10 8.96 -3.04
CA ILE A 128 -10.67 7.71 -3.65
C ILE A 128 -11.89 6.80 -3.63
N THR A 129 -12.34 6.36 -4.80
CA THR A 129 -13.55 5.54 -4.94
C THR A 129 -13.29 4.42 -5.94
N GLN A 130 -13.85 3.24 -5.70
CA GLN A 130 -13.89 2.20 -6.72
C GLN A 130 -14.93 2.58 -7.77
N SER A 131 -14.59 2.44 -9.04
CA SER A 131 -15.47 2.66 -10.18
C SER A 131 -15.70 1.33 -10.91
N GLY A 132 -16.93 1.11 -11.37
CA GLY A 132 -17.35 -0.11 -12.07
C GLY A 132 -17.70 -1.30 -11.16
N ASP A 133 -18.22 -2.37 -11.78
CA ASP A 133 -18.76 -3.54 -11.07
C ASP A 133 -17.70 -4.62 -10.78
N THR A 134 -16.52 -4.53 -11.38
CA THR A 134 -15.44 -5.51 -11.21
C THR A 134 -14.75 -5.29 -9.85
N PRO A 135 -14.65 -6.32 -8.99
CA PRO A 135 -13.96 -6.19 -7.71
C PRO A 135 -12.47 -5.93 -7.90
N LEU A 136 -11.89 -5.10 -7.03
CA LEU A 136 -10.46 -4.86 -6.98
C LEU A 136 -9.71 -6.09 -6.48
N PRO A 137 -8.45 -6.31 -6.92
CA PRO A 137 -7.61 -7.40 -6.41
C PRO A 137 -7.09 -7.15 -4.98
N PHE A 138 -7.49 -6.04 -4.36
CA PHE A 138 -7.19 -5.64 -3.00
C PHE A 138 -8.38 -4.87 -2.41
N THR A 139 -8.45 -4.74 -1.09
CA THR A 139 -9.47 -3.90 -0.46
C THR A 139 -9.17 -2.42 -0.72
N LEU A 140 -10.18 -1.59 -1.05
CA LEU A 140 -9.97 -0.17 -1.36
C LEU A 140 -9.19 0.59 -0.28
N SER A 141 -9.34 0.19 1.00
CA SER A 141 -8.58 0.72 2.14
C SER A 141 -7.06 0.59 2.00
N ASN A 142 -6.58 -0.39 1.23
CA ASN A 142 -5.17 -0.66 1.01
C ASN A 142 -4.57 0.24 -0.08
N PHE A 143 -5.39 1.05 -0.76
CA PHE A 143 -4.94 2.01 -1.76
C PHE A 143 -4.82 3.40 -1.15
N GLN A 144 -3.59 3.92 -1.10
CA GLN A 144 -3.29 5.18 -0.43
C GLN A 144 -2.55 6.13 -1.36
N MET A 145 -3.01 7.37 -1.46
CA MET A 145 -2.29 8.43 -2.17
C MET A 145 -1.11 8.94 -1.34
N ILE A 146 0.05 9.14 -1.97
CA ILE A 146 1.23 9.65 -1.28
C ILE A 146 1.21 11.18 -1.29
N GLY A 147 0.64 11.74 -0.22
CA GLY A 147 0.72 13.15 0.19
C GLY A 147 0.00 14.16 -0.72
N PRO A 148 -0.14 15.42 -0.29
CA PRO A 148 -0.28 16.52 -1.23
C PRO A 148 1.06 16.71 -1.96
N VAL A 149 1.01 17.04 -3.25
CA VAL A 149 2.20 17.08 -4.11
C VAL A 149 2.38 18.48 -4.66
N GLN A 150 3.53 19.09 -4.40
CA GLN A 150 3.90 20.37 -5.02
C GLN A 150 4.44 20.12 -6.43
N LEU A 151 3.91 20.82 -7.42
CA LEU A 151 4.28 20.67 -8.81
C LEU A 151 5.43 21.59 -9.19
N ALA A 152 6.52 21.00 -9.71
CA ALA A 152 7.73 21.70 -10.18
C ALA A 152 8.23 22.80 -9.21
N PRO A 153 8.63 22.44 -7.97
CA PRO A 153 9.10 23.44 -7.01
C PRO A 153 10.36 24.14 -7.53
N GLN A 154 10.24 25.44 -7.82
CA GLN A 154 11.29 26.43 -8.11
C GLN A 154 12.29 26.13 -9.26
N GLY A 155 12.43 27.08 -10.18
CA GLY A 155 13.62 27.25 -11.03
C GLY A 155 13.61 26.52 -12.38
N ILE A 156 12.54 25.80 -12.72
CA ILE A 156 12.47 25.05 -13.97
C ILE A 156 11.15 25.36 -14.69
N ASN A 157 11.22 26.28 -15.64
CA ASN A 157 10.19 26.50 -16.65
C ASN A 157 10.06 25.19 -17.46
N GLY A 158 9.00 24.40 -17.24
CA GLY A 158 8.90 23.06 -17.85
C GLY A 158 8.99 21.88 -16.89
N GLY A 159 8.92 22.07 -15.58
CA GLY A 159 9.11 21.00 -14.60
C GLY A 159 8.05 19.89 -14.67
N SER A 160 8.45 18.69 -14.28
CA SER A 160 7.59 17.53 -14.20
C SER A 160 7.61 16.91 -12.80
N THR A 161 6.46 16.56 -12.27
CA THR A 161 6.32 15.91 -10.97
C THR A 161 5.59 14.57 -11.13
N GLN A 162 6.19 13.51 -10.59
CA GLN A 162 5.60 12.17 -10.60
C GLN A 162 4.60 12.02 -9.46
N LEU A 163 3.50 11.31 -9.73
CA LEU A 163 2.50 10.97 -8.73
C LEU A 163 2.64 9.51 -8.34
N PHE A 164 2.49 9.22 -7.06
CA PHE A 164 2.63 7.87 -6.53
C PHE A 164 1.45 7.51 -5.63
N ALA A 165 1.10 6.23 -5.63
CA ALA A 165 0.23 5.63 -4.64
C ALA A 165 0.89 4.39 -4.05
N TYR A 166 0.52 4.08 -2.81
CA TYR A 166 0.90 2.87 -2.12
C TYR A 166 -0.27 1.88 -2.15
N VAL A 167 0.04 0.62 -2.45
CA VAL A 167 -0.91 -0.49 -2.44
C VAL A 167 -0.42 -1.50 -1.41
N GLY A 168 -1.09 -1.61 -0.27
CA GLY A 168 -0.69 -2.48 0.83
C GLY A 168 -1.48 -2.22 2.12
N PRO A 169 -1.20 -2.97 3.20
CA PRO A 169 -1.77 -2.69 4.52
C PRO A 169 -1.52 -1.25 4.94
N LEU A 170 -2.47 -0.64 5.65
CA LEU A 170 -2.38 0.78 6.04
C LEU A 170 -1.01 1.11 6.65
N LEU A 171 -0.30 2.10 6.10
CA LEU A 171 0.95 2.58 6.66
C LEU A 171 0.72 3.01 8.13
N GLY A 172 1.39 2.34 9.07
CA GLY A 172 1.26 2.61 10.51
C GLY A 172 0.27 1.70 11.27
N GLN A 173 -0.42 0.79 10.59
CA GLN A 173 -1.05 -0.33 11.28
C GLN A 173 0.04 -1.35 11.60
N GLU A 174 0.50 -1.39 12.85
CA GLU A 174 1.36 -2.46 13.35
C GLU A 174 0.67 -3.79 13.03
N VAL A 175 1.24 -4.55 12.09
CA VAL A 175 0.87 -5.95 11.89
C VAL A 175 1.15 -6.62 13.23
N PRO A 176 0.15 -7.19 13.92
CA PRO A 176 0.41 -7.91 15.16
C PRO A 176 1.43 -9.00 14.84
N GLU A 177 2.65 -8.89 15.39
CA GLU A 177 3.70 -9.85 15.08
C GLU A 177 3.18 -11.25 15.43
N PRO A 178 3.11 -12.17 14.45
CA PRO A 178 2.57 -13.48 14.69
C PRO A 178 3.57 -14.24 15.57
N SER A 179 3.21 -14.48 16.82
CA SER A 179 3.67 -15.62 17.62
C SER A 179 5.14 -15.68 18.02
N THR A 180 6.03 -14.78 17.58
CA THR A 180 7.46 -14.81 17.95
C THR A 180 7.62 -14.71 19.47
N LEU A 181 6.87 -13.80 20.11
CA LEU A 181 6.82 -13.70 21.57
C LEU A 181 6.23 -14.95 22.24
N ALA A 182 5.23 -15.61 21.65
CA ALA A 182 4.66 -16.83 22.19
C ALA A 182 5.65 -18.01 22.13
N ILE A 183 6.41 -18.15 21.03
CA ILE A 183 7.43 -19.19 20.87
C ILE A 183 8.58 -18.98 21.87
N PHE A 184 9.03 -17.74 22.06
CA PHE A 184 10.04 -17.42 23.08
C PHE A 184 9.54 -17.68 24.51
N ALA A 185 8.28 -17.33 24.81
CA ALA A 185 7.68 -17.59 26.12
C ALA A 185 7.53 -19.08 26.42
N ILE A 186 7.12 -19.89 25.45
CA ILE A 186 7.02 -21.36 25.59
C ILE A 186 8.41 -21.98 25.77
N GLY A 187 9.42 -21.51 25.03
CA GLY A 187 10.80 -21.95 25.18
C GLY A 187 11.36 -21.72 26.59
N LEU A 188 11.12 -20.54 27.17
CA LEU A 188 11.57 -20.22 28.53
C LEU A 188 10.82 -21.01 29.61
N ALA A 189 9.51 -21.19 29.46
CA ALA A 189 8.72 -22.02 30.36
C ALA A 189 9.20 -23.48 30.38
N GLY A 190 9.56 -24.03 29.21
CA GLY A 190 10.13 -25.38 29.10
C GLY A 190 11.48 -25.53 29.82
N VAL A 191 12.38 -24.55 29.69
CA VAL A 191 13.69 -24.57 30.39
C VAL A 191 13.53 -24.46 31.90
N GLY A 192 12.57 -23.66 32.38
CA GLY A 192 12.25 -23.53 33.80
C GLY A 192 11.78 -24.84 34.44
N LEU A 193 10.88 -25.56 33.76
CA LEU A 193 10.38 -26.87 34.20
C LEU A 193 11.47 -27.96 34.17
N ALA A 194 12.31 -27.98 33.13
CA ALA A 194 13.42 -28.92 33.03
C ALA A 194 14.43 -28.78 34.19
N ARG A 195 14.70 -27.55 34.65
CA ARG A 195 15.57 -27.30 35.82
C ARG A 195 14.94 -27.76 37.13
N ARG A 196 13.63 -27.61 37.30
CA ARG A 196 12.93 -28.04 38.52
C ARG A 196 12.96 -29.56 38.69
N ASN A 197 12.77 -30.31 37.61
CA ASN A 197 12.77 -31.78 37.65
C ASN A 197 14.16 -32.37 37.95
N ARG A 198 15.26 -31.72 37.53
CA ARG A 198 16.62 -32.19 37.87
C ARG A 198 16.96 -32.08 39.35
N LYS A 199 16.43 -31.08 40.06
CA LYS A 199 16.63 -30.94 41.52
C LYS A 199 15.82 -31.94 42.35
N ALA A 200 14.71 -32.45 41.82
CA ALA A 200 13.87 -33.43 42.51
C ALA A 200 14.45 -34.86 42.44
N LEU A 201 15.31 -35.14 41.46
CA LEU A 201 15.96 -36.45 41.29
C LEU A 201 17.28 -36.60 42.06
N SER A 202 17.80 -35.51 42.66
CA SER A 202 19.04 -35.50 43.44
C SER A 202 18.81 -35.50 44.96
N ARG A 203 17.61 -35.88 45.42
CA ARG A 203 17.26 -36.15 46.82
C ARG A 203 16.79 -37.58 46.92
#